data_AF-A0A9X9A5K5-F1
#
_entry.id   AF-A0A9X9A5K5-F1
#
_cell.length_a   1.000
_cell.length_b   1.000
_cell.length_c   1.000
_cell.angle_alpha   90.00
_cell.angle_beta   90.00
_cell.angle_gamma   90.00
#
_symmetry.space_group_name_H-M   'P 1'
#
loop_
_entity.id
_entity.type
_entity.pdbx_description
1 polymer ?
#
loop_
_entity_poly.entity_id
_entity_poly.type
_entity_poly.pdbx_seq_one_letter_code
_entity_poly.pdbx_strand_id
1 'polypeptide(L)'
;MIDVPFLQNVTLKKENIPSFSAYPYCLPAIRTLQSLAFHPNVTFIIGENGTGKSTLLEGIAIALGFNAEGGTKNFRFSTNDSHSSLHEYLRISKSFNTPNDGFFLRAESFYNVASYIDEIDADREARGNPVINSYGGISLHKQSHGESFFSLFMNRFS
;
A
#
# COMPACT_ATOMS: atom_id res chain seq x y z
N MET A 1 -22.59 -9.07 16.08
CA MET A 1 -21.46 -8.16 16.34
C MET A 1 -21.31 -7.33 15.08
N ILE A 2 -21.37 -5.99 15.15
CA ILE A 2 -21.15 -5.16 13.96
C ILE A 2 -19.68 -5.32 13.61
N ASP A 3 -19.38 -5.86 12.44
CA ASP A 3 -18.02 -6.00 11.96
C ASP A 3 -17.52 -4.61 11.56
N VAL A 4 -16.60 -4.04 12.34
CA VAL A 4 -16.11 -2.68 12.14
C VAL A 4 -14.75 -2.78 11.45
N PRO A 5 -14.57 -2.22 10.24
CA PRO A 5 -13.29 -2.30 9.56
C PRO A 5 -12.19 -1.58 10.36
N PHE A 6 -10.96 -2.08 10.26
CA PHE A 6 -9.80 -1.39 10.82
C PHE A 6 -9.68 0.03 10.26
N LEU A 7 -9.68 0.16 8.92
CA LEU A 7 -9.72 1.45 8.25
C LEU A 7 -11.20 1.86 8.09
N GLN A 8 -11.63 2.90 8.79
CA GLN A 8 -13.04 3.30 8.78
C GLN A 8 -13.32 4.39 7.76
N ASN A 9 -12.52 5.46 7.81
CA ASN A 9 -12.72 6.64 6.97
C ASN A 9 -11.37 7.28 6.59
N VAL A 10 -11.34 7.89 5.41
CA VAL A 10 -10.27 8.79 4.97
C VAL A 10 -10.90 10.14 4.66
N THR A 11 -10.35 11.20 5.23
CA THR A 11 -10.82 12.58 4.98
C THR A 11 -9.66 13.43 4.49
N LEU A 12 -9.93 14.30 3.50
CA LEU A 12 -8.95 15.25 3.00
C LEU A 12 -8.97 16.52 3.85
N LYS A 13 -7.83 16.91 4.42
CA LYS A 13 -7.63 18.16 5.17
C LYS A 13 -7.52 19.33 4.20
N LYS A 14 -8.63 19.68 3.53
CA LYS A 14 -8.65 20.69 2.45
C LYS A 14 -8.12 22.04 2.89
N GLU A 15 -8.35 22.39 4.15
CA GLU A 15 -7.89 23.62 4.79
C GLU A 15 -6.36 23.78 4.82
N ASN A 16 -5.62 22.67 4.74
CA ASN A 16 -4.17 22.69 4.76
C ASN A 16 -3.57 22.71 3.34
N ILE A 17 -4.36 22.47 2.29
CA ILE A 17 -3.85 22.33 0.92
C ILE A 17 -3.56 23.73 0.34
N PRO A 18 -2.31 24.02 -0.07
CA PRO A 18 -1.96 25.34 -0.59
C PRO A 18 -2.65 25.71 -1.91
N SER A 19 -2.85 24.72 -2.80
CA SER A 19 -3.53 24.93 -4.08
C SER A 19 -4.09 23.64 -4.65
N PHE A 20 -5.30 23.71 -5.21
CA PHE A 20 -5.92 22.64 -6.00
C PHE A 20 -5.56 22.69 -7.50
N SER A 21 -4.68 23.59 -7.93
CA SER A 21 -4.18 23.64 -9.32
C SER A 21 -2.98 22.73 -9.57
N ALA A 22 -2.28 22.30 -8.52
CA ALA A 22 -1.09 21.47 -8.61
C ALA A 22 -1.39 19.98 -8.36
N TYR A 23 -0.55 19.11 -8.92
CA TYR A 23 -0.55 17.69 -8.58
C TYR A 23 -0.18 17.49 -7.10
N PRO A 24 -0.79 16.52 -6.37
CA PRO A 24 -1.88 15.62 -6.80
C PRO A 24 -3.28 16.21 -6.62
N TYR A 25 -3.42 17.41 -6.05
CA TYR A 25 -4.71 18.00 -5.64
C TYR A 25 -5.61 18.41 -6.80
N CYS A 26 -5.03 18.64 -7.98
CA CYS A 26 -5.79 18.92 -9.20
C CYS A 26 -6.52 17.69 -9.76
N LEU A 27 -6.17 16.47 -9.33
CA LEU A 27 -6.79 15.25 -9.80
C LEU A 27 -8.27 15.19 -9.38
N PRO A 28 -9.19 14.79 -10.28
CA PRO A 28 -10.63 14.77 -10.00
C PRO A 28 -11.01 14.01 -8.72
N ALA A 29 -10.42 12.84 -8.49
CA ALA A 29 -10.72 12.03 -7.30
C ALA A 29 -10.25 12.70 -6.01
N ILE A 30 -9.15 13.47 -6.04
CA ILE A 30 -8.64 14.18 -4.86
C ILE A 30 -9.41 15.47 -4.61
N ARG A 31 -9.65 16.27 -5.66
CA ARG A 31 -10.32 17.56 -5.55
C ARG A 31 -11.71 17.44 -4.95
N THR A 32 -12.45 16.40 -5.35
CA THR A 32 -13.82 16.15 -4.90
C THR A 32 -13.90 15.38 -3.59
N LEU A 33 -12.82 14.72 -3.16
CA LEU A 33 -12.77 13.94 -1.92
C LEU A 33 -13.09 14.82 -0.72
N GLN A 34 -14.21 14.55 -0.05
CA GLN A 34 -14.52 15.10 1.27
C GLN A 34 -14.18 14.06 2.33
N SER A 35 -14.89 12.94 2.29
CA SER A 35 -14.60 11.76 3.09
C SER A 35 -14.89 10.50 2.26
N LEU A 36 -14.14 9.45 2.51
CA LEU A 36 -14.33 8.12 1.94
C LEU A 36 -14.49 7.14 3.10
N ALA A 37 -15.70 6.60 3.24
CA ALA A 37 -15.99 5.52 4.17
C ALA A 37 -15.65 4.16 3.54
N PHE A 38 -15.02 3.29 4.33
CA PHE A 38 -14.64 1.95 3.88
C PHE A 38 -15.69 0.94 4.28
N HIS A 39 -15.93 -0.01 3.38
CA HIS A 39 -16.79 -1.15 3.65
C HIS A 39 -16.05 -2.12 4.58
N PRO A 40 -16.73 -2.81 5.52
CA PRO A 40 -16.10 -3.78 6.43
C PRO A 40 -15.29 -4.87 5.71
N ASN A 41 -15.73 -5.27 4.51
CA ASN A 41 -15.11 -6.33 3.71
C ASN A 41 -14.17 -5.77 2.63
N VAL A 42 -14.72 -5.32 1.49
CA VAL A 42 -13.94 -4.87 0.33
C VAL A 42 -14.48 -3.54 -0.18
N THR A 43 -13.58 -2.61 -0.47
CA THR A 43 -13.89 -1.32 -1.11
C THR A 43 -13.22 -1.25 -2.48
N PHE A 44 -14.02 -1.03 -3.53
CA PHE A 44 -13.52 -0.83 -4.89
C PHE A 44 -13.46 0.66 -5.22
N ILE A 45 -12.32 1.13 -5.75
CA ILE A 45 -12.16 2.49 -6.27
C ILE A 45 -12.14 2.40 -7.80
N ILE A 46 -13.18 2.89 -8.45
CA ILE A 46 -13.41 2.75 -9.90
C ILE A 46 -13.52 4.15 -10.53
N GLY A 47 -13.10 4.29 -11.79
CA GLY A 47 -13.14 5.53 -12.55
C GLY A 47 -12.17 5.53 -13.72
N GLU A 48 -12.27 6.54 -14.59
CA GLU A 48 -11.46 6.64 -15.82
C GLU A 48 -9.95 6.76 -15.55
N ASN A 49 -9.13 6.48 -16.56
CA ASN A 49 -7.69 6.68 -16.47
C ASN A 49 -7.35 8.15 -16.20
N GLY A 50 -6.30 8.41 -15.41
CA GLY A 50 -5.89 9.79 -15.05
C GLY A 50 -6.74 10.50 -13.99
N THR A 51 -7.80 9.88 -13.47
CA THR A 51 -8.67 10.50 -12.43
C THR A 51 -8.05 10.59 -11.04
N GLY A 52 -6.93 9.90 -10.80
CA GLY A 52 -6.20 9.90 -9.52
C GLY A 52 -6.49 8.73 -8.58
N LYS A 53 -7.07 7.63 -9.08
CA LYS A 53 -7.36 6.42 -8.27
C LYS A 53 -6.11 5.83 -7.60
N SER A 54 -5.07 5.57 -8.40
CA SER A 54 -3.81 5.00 -7.89
C SER A 54 -3.12 5.98 -6.95
N THR A 55 -3.14 7.28 -7.24
CA THR A 55 -2.60 8.33 -6.38
C THR A 55 -3.31 8.39 -5.02
N LEU A 56 -4.65 8.27 -5.00
CA LEU A 56 -5.42 8.19 -3.76
C LEU A 56 -5.06 6.94 -2.95
N LEU A 57 -5.02 5.77 -3.60
CA LEU A 57 -4.70 4.51 -2.95
C LEU A 57 -3.28 4.51 -2.38
N GLU A 58 -2.30 5.02 -3.14
CA GLU A 58 -0.92 5.23 -2.69
C GLU A 58 -0.86 6.16 -1.48
N GLY A 59 -1.53 7.32 -1.54
CA GLY A 59 -1.58 8.26 -0.42
C GLY A 59 -2.17 7.65 0.85
N ILE A 60 -3.21 6.83 0.72
CA ILE A 60 -3.79 6.07 1.84
C ILE A 60 -2.80 5.05 2.39
N ALA A 61 -2.12 4.28 1.52
CA ALA A 61 -1.14 3.28 1.92
C ALA A 61 0.03 3.91 2.69
N ILE A 62 0.60 5.01 2.19
CA ILE A 62 1.69 5.73 2.87
C ILE A 62 1.20 6.31 4.21
N ALA A 63 0.01 6.90 4.26
CA ALA A 63 -0.57 7.40 5.51
C ALA A 63 -0.86 6.29 6.55
N LEU A 64 -0.96 5.04 6.11
CA LEU A 64 -1.06 3.85 6.96
C LEU A 64 0.30 3.27 7.39
N GLY A 65 1.41 3.82 6.89
CA GLY A 65 2.77 3.42 7.18
C GLY A 65 3.33 2.32 6.25
N PHE A 66 2.71 2.10 5.09
CA PHE A 66 3.29 1.20 4.07
C PHE A 66 4.36 1.90 3.26
N ASN A 67 5.30 1.11 2.73
CA ASN A 67 6.22 1.59 1.72
C ASN A 67 5.45 2.00 0.47
N ALA A 68 5.82 3.12 -0.13
CA ALA A 68 5.12 3.64 -1.29
C ALA A 68 5.26 2.70 -2.51
N GLU A 69 6.36 1.97 -2.66
CA GLU A 69 6.56 0.96 -3.72
C GLU A 69 5.89 -0.39 -3.41
N GLY A 70 5.17 -0.50 -2.29
CA GLY A 70 4.45 -1.70 -1.89
C GLY A 70 5.23 -2.61 -0.95
N GLY A 71 4.60 -3.72 -0.57
CA GLY A 71 5.10 -4.64 0.45
C GLY A 71 4.44 -4.43 1.82
N THR A 72 5.08 -4.96 2.85
CA THR A 72 4.62 -4.83 4.25
C THR A 72 5.13 -3.51 4.86
N LYS A 73 4.63 -3.13 6.03
CA LYS A 73 5.05 -1.89 6.73
C LYS A 73 6.53 -1.86 7.14
N ASN A 74 7.17 -3.03 7.22
CA ASN A 74 8.57 -3.12 7.63
C ASN A 74 9.53 -2.94 6.45
N PHE A 75 9.02 -2.83 5.23
CA PHE A 75 9.87 -2.75 4.05
C PHE A 75 10.40 -1.33 3.86
N ARG A 76 11.73 -1.18 3.85
CA ARG A 76 12.42 0.10 3.76
C ARG A 76 13.35 0.13 2.56
N PHE A 77 12.76 0.19 1.37
CA PHE A 77 13.47 0.43 0.12
C PHE A 77 12.83 1.62 -0.63
N SER A 78 13.59 2.29 -1.48
CA SER A 78 13.08 3.33 -2.37
C SER A 78 13.94 3.31 -3.63
N THR A 79 13.31 3.15 -4.80
CA THR A 79 14.00 3.30 -6.09
C THR A 79 13.97 4.73 -6.61
N ASN A 80 12.93 5.51 -6.27
CA ASN A 80 12.80 6.93 -6.63
C ASN A 80 11.73 7.62 -5.76
N ASP A 81 12.06 8.75 -5.12
CA ASP A 81 11.16 9.53 -4.25
C ASP A 81 10.13 10.37 -5.05
N SER A 82 9.45 9.73 -5.99
CA SER A 82 8.46 10.34 -6.89
C SER A 82 7.01 10.27 -6.38
N HIS A 83 6.82 9.75 -5.17
CA HIS A 83 5.50 9.55 -4.58
C HIS A 83 4.85 10.87 -4.20
N SER A 84 3.52 10.91 -4.24
CA SER A 84 2.80 12.15 -3.98
C SER A 84 2.78 12.52 -2.49
N SER A 85 2.88 13.81 -2.16
CA SER A 85 2.72 14.32 -0.78
C SER A 85 1.28 14.25 -0.25
N LEU A 86 0.35 13.63 -0.99
CA LEU A 86 -1.06 13.53 -0.62
C LEU A 86 -1.26 12.97 0.80
N HIS A 87 -0.45 12.00 1.20
CA HIS A 87 -0.55 11.30 2.47
C HIS A 87 -0.48 12.25 3.69
N GLU A 88 0.25 13.37 3.59
CA GLU A 88 0.35 14.40 4.63
C GLU A 88 -1.00 15.11 4.88
N TYR A 89 -1.79 15.24 3.81
CA TYR A 89 -3.09 15.92 3.79
C TYR A 89 -4.26 14.97 4.02
N LEU A 90 -4.01 13.68 4.21
CA LEU A 90 -5.04 12.71 4.59
C LEU A 90 -5.16 12.61 6.12
N ARG A 91 -6.39 12.49 6.60
CA ARG A 91 -6.71 12.08 7.97
C ARG A 91 -7.31 10.68 7.90
N ILE A 92 -6.68 9.74 8.58
CA ILE A 92 -7.11 8.34 8.64
C ILE A 92 -7.86 8.09 9.95
N SER A 93 -9.11 7.64 9.86
CA SER A 93 -9.88 7.12 11.00
C SER A 93 -9.71 5.61 11.06
N LYS A 94 -9.26 5.11 12.21
CA LYS A 94 -9.04 3.68 12.46
C LYS A 94 -9.90 3.20 13.62
N SER A 95 -10.35 1.96 13.57
CA SER A 95 -10.97 1.31 14.72
C SER A 95 -9.91 0.81 15.70
N PHE A 96 -10.34 0.39 16.88
CA PHE A 96 -9.47 -0.24 17.88
C PHE A 96 -8.97 -1.62 17.46
N ASN A 97 -9.64 -2.25 16.48
CA ASN A 97 -9.28 -3.58 15.98
C ASN A 97 -8.08 -3.47 15.03
N THR A 98 -6.87 -3.44 15.59
CA THR A 98 -5.64 -3.30 14.81
C THR A 98 -5.25 -4.64 14.19
N PRO A 99 -5.07 -4.73 12.86
CA PRO A 99 -4.68 -5.97 12.22
C PRO A 99 -3.22 -6.28 12.54
N ASN A 100 -2.93 -7.56 12.75
CA ASN A 100 -1.57 -8.06 13.00
C ASN A 100 -0.68 -8.00 11.74
N ASP A 101 -1.29 -7.97 10.55
CA ASP A 101 -0.59 -7.89 9.27
C ASP A 101 -1.28 -6.93 8.30
N GLY A 102 -0.55 -6.52 7.27
CA GLY A 102 -1.08 -5.79 6.15
C GLY A 102 -0.06 -5.72 5.01
N PHE A 103 -0.58 -5.51 3.81
CA PHE A 103 0.24 -5.45 2.60
C PHE A 103 -0.30 -4.41 1.63
N PHE A 104 0.58 -3.60 1.05
CA PHE A 104 0.25 -2.74 -0.07
C PHE A 104 0.76 -3.38 -1.36
N LEU A 105 -0.17 -3.90 -2.17
CA LEU A 105 0.18 -4.56 -3.43
C LEU A 105 0.16 -3.57 -4.59
N ARG A 106 1.32 -3.46 -5.25
CA ARG A 106 1.49 -2.76 -6.52
C ARG A 106 2.08 -3.73 -7.53
N ALA A 107 1.36 -3.99 -8.61
CA ALA A 107 1.84 -4.93 -9.62
C ALA A 107 3.09 -4.41 -10.34
N GLU A 108 3.12 -3.10 -10.61
CA GLU A 108 4.20 -2.42 -11.35
C GLU A 108 5.54 -2.39 -10.61
N SER A 109 5.55 -2.36 -9.28
CA SER A 109 6.77 -2.33 -8.44
C SER A 109 6.99 -3.63 -7.67
N PHE A 110 6.24 -4.69 -7.99
CA PHE A 110 6.37 -5.99 -7.31
C PHE A 110 7.78 -6.61 -7.46
N TYR A 111 8.46 -6.30 -8.56
CA TYR A 111 9.86 -6.69 -8.75
C TYR A 111 10.79 -6.14 -7.65
N ASN A 112 10.56 -4.90 -7.19
CA ASN A 112 11.36 -4.27 -6.13
C ASN A 112 11.12 -4.97 -4.79
N VAL A 113 9.87 -5.35 -4.50
CA VAL A 113 9.51 -6.17 -3.34
C VAL A 113 10.25 -7.51 -3.36
N ALA A 114 10.29 -8.19 -4.52
CA ALA A 114 11.02 -9.45 -4.68
C ALA A 114 12.54 -9.29 -4.45
N SER A 115 13.14 -8.25 -5.03
CA SER A 115 14.57 -7.96 -4.85
C SER A 115 14.92 -7.68 -3.40
N TYR A 116 14.07 -6.92 -2.70
CA TYR A 116 14.27 -6.57 -1.30
C TYR A 116 14.18 -7.78 -0.37
N ILE A 117 13.29 -8.74 -0.67
CA ILE A 117 13.21 -10.01 0.08
C ILE A 117 14.51 -10.80 -0.07
N ASP A 118 14.99 -10.97 -1.30
CA ASP A 118 16.24 -11.70 -1.57
C ASP A 118 17.46 -10.99 -0.93
N GLU A 119 17.46 -9.65 -0.90
CA GLU A 119 18.50 -8.85 -0.25
C GLU A 119 18.53 -9.09 1.26
N ILE A 120 17.39 -9.00 1.95
CA ILE A 120 17.31 -9.23 3.40
C ILE A 120 17.70 -10.68 3.73
N ASP A 121 17.26 -11.65 2.93
CA ASP A 121 17.55 -13.06 3.19
C ASP A 121 19.01 -13.44 2.88
N ALA A 122 19.71 -12.64 2.06
CA ALA A 122 21.13 -12.78 1.81
C ALA A 122 22.01 -12.21 2.93
N ASP A 123 21.47 -11.32 3.79
CA ASP A 123 22.19 -10.75 4.91
C ASP A 123 22.47 -11.82 5.99
N ARG A 124 23.75 -12.18 6.14
CA ARG A 124 24.20 -13.21 7.08
C ARG A 124 24.12 -12.77 8.54
N GLU A 125 23.96 -11.48 8.81
CA GLU A 125 23.81 -10.93 10.16
C GLU A 125 22.34 -10.87 10.60
N ALA A 126 21.40 -11.03 9.66
CA ALA A 126 19.97 -11.05 9.95
C ALA A 126 19.63 -12.22 10.88
N ARG A 127 19.06 -11.91 12.05
CA ARG A 127 18.58 -12.91 13.01
C ARG A 127 17.11 -13.20 12.76
N GLY A 128 16.79 -14.40 12.31
CA GLY A 128 15.41 -14.83 12.12
C GLY A 128 15.25 -15.92 11.07
N ASN A 129 14.01 -16.29 10.82
CA ASN A 129 13.68 -17.13 9.66
C ASN A 129 13.73 -16.27 8.39
N PRO A 130 14.17 -16.85 7.25
CA PRO A 130 14.12 -16.17 5.96
C PRO A 130 12.71 -15.64 5.66
N VAL A 131 12.65 -14.39 5.22
CA VAL A 131 11.43 -13.68 4.84
C VAL A 131 10.74 -14.43 3.71
N ILE A 132 11.49 -15.02 2.77
CA ILE A 132 10.96 -15.79 1.64
C ILE A 132 10.06 -16.95 2.06
N ASN A 133 10.20 -17.47 3.28
CA ASN A 133 9.31 -18.51 3.80
C ASN A 133 7.86 -18.03 3.93
N SER A 134 7.63 -16.73 4.12
CA SER A 134 6.28 -16.12 4.09
C SER A 134 5.69 -16.00 2.69
N TYR A 135 6.47 -16.34 1.65
CA TYR A 135 6.14 -16.22 0.24
C TYR A 135 6.33 -17.56 -0.51
N GLY A 136 6.30 -18.69 0.21
CA GLY A 136 6.41 -20.04 -0.37
C GLY A 136 7.83 -20.61 -0.44
N GLY A 137 8.83 -19.93 0.12
CA GLY A 137 10.19 -20.45 0.30
C GLY A 137 11.07 -20.47 -0.96
N ILE A 138 10.54 -20.06 -2.11
CA ILE A 138 11.26 -19.93 -3.38
C ILE A 138 11.33 -18.46 -3.74
N SER A 139 12.53 -17.92 -4.00
CA SER A 139 12.73 -16.55 -4.47
C SER A 139 11.73 -16.19 -5.56
N LEU A 140 11.06 -15.05 -5.40
CA LEU A 140 10.02 -14.58 -6.33
C LEU A 140 10.60 -14.26 -7.72
N HIS A 141 11.91 -14.01 -7.82
CA HIS A 141 12.63 -13.85 -9.09
C HIS A 141 12.89 -15.17 -9.82
N LYS A 142 12.79 -16.30 -9.12
CA LYS A 142 13.00 -17.65 -9.69
C LYS A 142 11.69 -18.32 -10.09
N GLN A 143 10.62 -17.55 -10.21
CA GLN A 143 9.28 -18.00 -10.61
C GLN A 143 8.85 -17.21 -11.84
N SER A 144 7.86 -17.70 -12.59
CA SER A 144 7.21 -16.87 -13.60
C SER A 144 6.47 -15.69 -12.92
N HIS A 145 6.18 -14.64 -13.70
CA HIS A 145 5.46 -13.47 -13.16
C HIS A 145 4.10 -13.87 -12.57
N GLY A 146 3.34 -14.77 -13.21
CA GLY A 146 2.08 -15.25 -12.64
C GLY A 146 2.28 -16.02 -11.33
N GLU A 147 3.24 -16.94 -11.30
CA GLU A 147 3.54 -17.76 -10.11
C GLU A 147 3.98 -16.91 -8.92
N SER A 148 4.79 -15.87 -9.13
CA SER A 148 5.25 -15.03 -8.03
C SER A 148 4.11 -14.25 -7.36
N PHE A 149 3.10 -13.81 -8.14
CA PHE A 149 1.89 -13.23 -7.57
C PHE A 149 1.05 -14.28 -6.83
N PHE A 150 0.89 -15.49 -7.38
CA PHE A 150 0.18 -16.56 -6.67
C PHE A 150 0.89 -16.95 -5.38
N SER A 151 2.22 -17.00 -5.36
CA SER A 151 3.02 -17.24 -4.17
C SER A 151 2.77 -16.18 -3.10
N LEU A 152 2.64 -14.91 -3.48
CA LEU A 152 2.19 -13.85 -2.56
C LEU A 152 0.76 -14.15 -2.03
N PHE A 153 -0.23 -14.35 -2.91
CA PHE A 153 -1.62 -14.51 -2.49
C PHE A 153 -1.84 -15.74 -1.60
N MET A 154 -1.21 -16.87 -1.94
CA MET A 154 -1.42 -18.17 -1.29
C MET A 154 -0.62 -18.36 0.00
N ASN A 155 0.43 -17.57 0.24
CA ASN A 155 1.27 -17.72 1.42
C ASN A 155 1.20 -16.49 2.34
N ARG A 156 1.11 -15.28 1.78
CA ARG A 156 1.15 -14.05 2.57
C ARG A 156 -0.22 -13.57 3.03
N PHE A 157 -1.27 -13.80 2.26
CA PHE A 157 -2.64 -13.34 2.58
C PHE A 157 -3.51 -14.44 3.20
N SER A 158 -2.91 -15.58 3.56
CA SER A 158 -3.57 -16.75 4.12
C SER A 158 -3.51 -16.80 5.65
#